data_AF-A0A6J4PUG2-F1
#
_entry.id   AF-A0A6J4PUG2-F1
#
_cell.length_a   1.000
_cell.length_b   1.000
_cell.length_c   1.000
_cell.angle_alpha   90.00
_cell.angle_beta   90.00
_cell.angle_gamma   90.00
#
_symmetry.space_group_name_H-M   'P 1'
#
loop_
_entity.id
_entity.type
_entity.pdbx_description
1 polymer ?
#
loop_
_entity_poly.entity_id
_entity_poly.type
_entity_poly.pdbx_seq_one_letter_code
_entity_poly.pdbx_strand_id
1 'polypeptide(L)'
;MIRRTSSAVATARLRAPGVGDASFRANVRQLAHQGTRVEGLEPRRLMSVAADNGGYTIVTPASDTRVVHVSSTKGNDANDGLSPDRPVATLAKGKSLLRDEAGDQLLLEKGSVFTSGLGYWKISGKDENQPLVIGTCGTGARPEIADGSTYAFAAGAGGSSNLLHDVVVQGIRFYAAKRDPGNPAFNALTKTDGVYIAGNAKNILFEDMSVEFYKNNFVVSTYFGPITNFQLRKSNVSNSWSNGSHSQGIYIEDVNGVLFEGNTFDHNGWNVAANAKPTIFNHSAYV
;
A
#
# COMPACT_ATOMS: atom_id res chain seq x y z
N MET A 1 -76.86 -46.25 -30.32
CA MET A 1 -77.98 -47.05 -29.76
C MET A 1 -78.35 -46.42 -28.42
N ILE A 2 -79.56 -45.87 -28.23
CA ILE A 2 -80.17 -45.45 -26.93
C ILE A 2 -79.44 -44.25 -26.24
N ARG A 3 -80.07 -43.13 -25.80
CA ARG A 3 -81.47 -42.62 -25.81
C ARG A 3 -81.52 -41.09 -25.54
N ARG A 4 -82.53 -40.39 -26.10
CA ARG A 4 -83.36 -39.28 -25.51
C ARG A 4 -82.69 -37.93 -25.14
N THR A 5 -83.05 -36.80 -25.79
CA THR A 5 -84.17 -35.84 -25.50
C THR A 5 -84.12 -35.22 -24.09
N SER A 6 -84.35 -33.93 -23.83
CA SER A 6 -84.69 -32.70 -24.61
C SER A 6 -84.15 -31.48 -23.80
N SER A 7 -84.46 -30.18 -24.00
CA SER A 7 -85.45 -29.44 -24.82
C SER A 7 -84.97 -27.97 -25.07
N ALA A 8 -85.83 -27.11 -25.61
CA ALA A 8 -85.59 -25.65 -25.73
C ALA A 8 -86.65 -24.83 -24.97
N VAL A 9 -86.27 -23.64 -24.47
CA VAL A 9 -87.13 -22.44 -24.30
C VAL A 9 -86.26 -21.20 -24.49
N ALA A 10 -86.79 -20.16 -25.13
CA ALA A 10 -86.11 -18.89 -25.39
C ALA A 10 -86.89 -17.69 -24.82
N THR A 11 -86.17 -16.72 -24.23
CA THR A 11 -86.61 -15.35 -23.85
C THR A 11 -85.37 -14.56 -23.40
N ALA A 12 -85.23 -13.24 -23.50
CA ALA A 12 -85.85 -12.22 -24.35
C ALA A 12 -84.95 -10.95 -24.28
N ARG A 13 -85.21 -9.94 -25.12
CA ARG A 13 -84.43 -8.69 -25.26
C ARG A 13 -84.42 -7.84 -23.96
N LEU A 14 -83.36 -7.03 -23.74
CA LEU A 14 -83.41 -5.54 -23.78
C LEU A 14 -82.08 -4.83 -23.39
N ARG A 15 -81.86 -3.66 -24.00
CA ARG A 15 -81.05 -2.46 -23.58
C ARG A 15 -79.54 -2.56 -23.24
N ALA A 16 -78.79 -1.70 -23.94
CA ALA A 16 -77.50 -1.11 -23.55
C ALA A 16 -77.73 0.09 -22.57
N PRO A 17 -76.71 0.78 -22.00
CA PRO A 17 -75.26 0.70 -22.28
C PRO A 17 -74.32 0.57 -21.06
N GLY A 18 -73.05 0.24 -21.32
CA GLY A 18 -71.97 0.26 -20.33
C GLY A 18 -70.60 0.27 -21.01
N VAL A 19 -69.72 1.18 -20.58
CA VAL A 19 -68.36 1.37 -21.12
C VAL A 19 -67.46 0.20 -20.70
N GLY A 20 -66.65 -0.35 -21.62
CA GLY A 20 -65.75 -1.47 -21.32
C GLY A 20 -64.75 -1.80 -22.44
N ASP A 21 -63.50 -1.98 -22.04
CA ASP A 21 -62.25 -2.01 -22.81
C ASP A 21 -62.18 -2.79 -24.15
N ALA A 22 -61.60 -2.08 -25.12
CA ALA A 22 -60.39 -2.43 -25.85
C ALA A 22 -59.96 -3.92 -25.92
N SER A 23 -60.03 -4.44 -27.14
CA SER A 23 -59.31 -5.62 -27.61
C SER A 23 -57.79 -5.42 -27.58
N PHE A 24 -57.05 -6.40 -27.04
CA PHE A 24 -56.12 -7.28 -27.79
C PHE A 24 -55.40 -8.23 -26.81
N ARG A 25 -55.50 -9.54 -27.03
CA ARG A 25 -54.69 -10.55 -26.32
C ARG A 25 -53.86 -11.36 -27.31
N ALA A 26 -52.55 -11.15 -27.31
CA ALA A 26 -51.59 -12.06 -27.92
C ALA A 26 -50.28 -12.08 -27.11
N ASN A 27 -50.04 -13.21 -26.44
CA ASN A 27 -48.72 -13.75 -26.06
C ASN A 27 -47.64 -12.80 -25.50
N VAL A 28 -47.68 -12.55 -24.19
CA VAL A 28 -46.47 -12.15 -23.44
C VAL A 28 -45.78 -13.41 -22.90
N ARG A 29 -44.70 -13.85 -23.54
CA ARG A 29 -43.72 -14.72 -22.89
C ARG A 29 -42.75 -13.85 -22.09
N GLN A 30 -42.75 -14.09 -20.79
CA GLN A 30 -41.85 -13.61 -19.76
C GLN A 30 -40.40 -13.42 -20.24
N LEU A 31 -39.99 -12.17 -20.49
CA LEU A 31 -38.59 -11.75 -20.48
C LEU A 31 -38.37 -10.99 -19.18
N ALA A 32 -37.53 -11.58 -18.32
CA ALA A 32 -37.24 -11.04 -16.99
C ALA A 32 -36.51 -9.71 -17.07
N HIS A 33 -36.63 -8.91 -16.01
CA HIS A 33 -35.84 -7.72 -15.71
C HIS A 33 -34.42 -7.79 -16.30
N GLN A 34 -34.16 -6.96 -17.33
CA GLN A 34 -32.85 -6.32 -17.42
C GLN A 34 -32.79 -5.31 -16.27
N GLY A 35 -32.46 -5.81 -15.09
CA GLY A 35 -32.12 -4.96 -13.96
C GLY A 35 -30.88 -4.18 -14.35
N THR A 36 -31.02 -2.86 -14.46
CA THR A 36 -29.89 -1.94 -14.55
C THR A 36 -28.96 -2.27 -13.39
N ARG A 37 -27.77 -2.84 -13.68
CA ARG A 37 -26.70 -2.92 -12.68
C ARG A 37 -26.22 -1.50 -12.44
N VAL A 38 -26.91 -0.81 -11.53
CA VAL A 38 -26.30 0.23 -10.73
C VAL A 38 -25.25 -0.52 -9.91
N GLU A 39 -23.99 -0.47 -10.35
CA GLU A 39 -22.90 -0.95 -9.52
C GLU A 39 -22.96 -0.19 -8.20
N GLY A 40 -22.79 -0.93 -7.10
CA GLY A 40 -22.89 -0.36 -5.78
C GLY A 40 -21.90 0.79 -5.66
N LEU A 41 -22.41 2.00 -5.41
CA LEU A 41 -21.55 3.10 -5.00
C LEU A 41 -20.90 2.67 -3.68
N GLU A 42 -19.60 2.37 -3.73
CA GLU A 42 -18.80 2.18 -2.51
C GLU A 42 -19.10 3.34 -1.56
N PRO A 43 -19.49 3.06 -0.30
CA PRO A 43 -20.04 4.08 0.57
C PRO A 43 -18.96 5.13 0.85
N ARG A 44 -19.09 6.30 0.21
CA ARG A 44 -18.35 7.52 0.53
C ARG A 44 -18.69 8.00 1.95
N ARG A 45 -18.20 7.26 2.95
CA ARG A 45 -17.95 7.82 4.27
C ARG A 45 -16.79 8.81 4.17
N LEU A 46 -16.76 9.74 5.12
CA LEU A 46 -15.75 10.78 5.25
C LEU A 46 -14.44 10.18 5.78
N MET A 47 -13.86 9.24 5.04
CA MET A 47 -12.62 8.57 5.38
C MET A 47 -11.47 9.27 4.65
N SER A 48 -10.49 9.74 5.42
CA SER A 48 -9.23 10.25 4.86
C SER A 48 -8.34 9.14 4.29
N VAL A 49 -8.72 7.86 4.41
CA VAL A 49 -8.12 6.72 3.70
C VAL A 49 -9.16 6.07 2.76
N ALA A 50 -8.78 5.87 1.51
CA ALA A 50 -9.57 5.18 0.48
C ALA A 50 -8.67 4.27 -0.38
N ALA A 51 -9.26 3.53 -1.31
CA ALA A 51 -8.54 2.86 -2.39
C ALA A 51 -8.87 3.54 -3.74
N ASP A 52 -7.89 3.65 -4.63
CA ASP A 52 -8.12 4.09 -6.02
C ASP A 52 -8.62 2.93 -6.91
N ASN A 53 -8.84 3.21 -8.20
CA ASN A 53 -9.28 2.21 -9.18
C ASN A 53 -8.22 1.12 -9.47
N GLY A 54 -6.96 1.33 -9.08
CA GLY A 54 -5.91 0.29 -9.08
C GLY A 54 -5.79 -0.45 -7.75
N GLY A 55 -6.64 -0.13 -6.76
CA GLY A 55 -6.60 -0.67 -5.41
C GLY A 55 -5.45 -0.14 -4.54
N TYR A 56 -4.77 0.93 -4.95
CA TYR A 56 -3.72 1.60 -4.16
C TYR A 56 -4.34 2.45 -3.06
N THR A 57 -3.69 2.50 -1.90
CA THR A 57 -4.11 3.35 -0.78
C THR A 57 -3.98 4.83 -1.12
N ILE A 58 -5.06 5.59 -0.96
CA ILE A 58 -5.08 7.04 -1.10
C ILE A 58 -5.39 7.65 0.26
N VAL A 59 -4.40 8.36 0.82
CA VAL A 59 -4.56 9.11 2.07
C VAL A 59 -4.75 10.59 1.75
N THR A 60 -5.98 11.07 1.87
CA THR A 60 -6.33 12.48 1.68
C THR A 60 -5.97 13.28 2.94
N PRO A 61 -5.16 14.36 2.85
CA PRO A 61 -4.88 15.25 3.97
C PRO A 61 -6.14 15.74 4.68
N ALA A 62 -6.16 15.68 6.01
CA ALA A 62 -7.15 16.36 6.82
C ALA A 62 -6.87 17.88 6.86
N SER A 63 -7.82 18.69 7.34
CA SER A 63 -7.65 20.14 7.44
C SER A 63 -6.52 20.57 8.40
N ASP A 64 -6.14 19.71 9.34
CA ASP A 64 -5.05 19.89 10.29
C ASP A 64 -3.75 19.16 9.89
N THR A 65 -3.73 18.39 8.79
CA THR A 65 -2.54 17.71 8.26
C THR A 65 -1.48 18.70 7.80
N ARG A 66 -0.23 18.50 8.23
CA ARG A 66 0.94 19.17 7.66
C ARG A 66 1.49 18.34 6.50
N VAL A 67 1.48 18.92 5.30
CA VAL A 67 2.15 18.34 4.13
C VAL A 67 3.55 18.95 4.01
N VAL A 68 4.58 18.12 4.10
CA VAL A 68 5.99 18.50 4.07
C VAL A 68 6.62 17.99 2.77
N HIS A 69 7.15 18.88 1.95
CA HIS A 69 7.78 18.57 0.67
C HIS A 69 9.31 18.51 0.79
N VAL A 70 9.91 17.46 0.22
CA VAL A 70 11.38 17.29 0.17
C VAL A 70 11.83 17.06 -1.27
N SER A 71 12.89 17.75 -1.69
CA SER A 71 13.50 17.58 -3.01
C SER A 71 15.02 17.65 -2.91
N SER A 72 15.72 16.65 -3.44
CA SER A 72 17.19 16.66 -3.49
C SER A 72 17.76 17.61 -4.56
N THR A 73 16.90 18.21 -5.39
CA THR A 73 17.31 19.04 -6.55
C THR A 73 16.84 20.50 -6.46
N LYS A 74 15.67 20.74 -5.84
CA LYS A 74 15.07 22.07 -5.66
C LYS A 74 15.02 22.53 -4.20
N GLY A 75 15.26 21.61 -3.26
CA GLY A 75 15.08 21.85 -1.84
C GLY A 75 16.14 22.76 -1.23
N ASN A 76 15.74 23.44 -0.15
CA ASN A 76 16.65 24.19 0.72
C ASN A 76 16.17 24.03 2.17
N ASP A 77 17.02 23.59 3.09
CA ASP A 77 16.64 23.33 4.50
C ASP A 77 16.32 24.60 5.31
N ALA A 78 16.55 25.79 4.73
CA ALA A 78 16.05 27.08 5.22
C ALA A 78 14.57 27.37 4.83
N ASN A 79 13.96 26.57 3.95
CA ASN A 79 12.53 26.66 3.67
C ASN A 79 11.69 26.09 4.83
N ASP A 80 10.42 26.49 4.85
CA ASP A 80 9.40 25.92 5.74
C ASP A 80 9.01 24.48 5.37
N GLY A 81 9.19 24.09 4.10
CA GLY A 81 8.82 22.78 3.57
C GLY A 81 7.32 22.60 3.32
N LEU A 82 6.49 23.62 3.52
CA LEU A 82 5.02 23.49 3.56
C LEU A 82 4.35 23.84 2.22
N SER A 83 5.13 23.98 1.16
CA SER A 83 4.67 24.19 -0.21
C SER A 83 5.58 23.42 -1.19
N PRO A 84 5.05 22.87 -2.29
CA PRO A 84 5.85 22.25 -3.34
C PRO A 84 6.82 23.22 -4.03
N ASP A 85 6.59 24.54 -3.94
CA ASP A 85 7.50 25.57 -4.45
C ASP A 85 8.64 25.90 -3.48
N ARG A 86 8.52 25.48 -2.22
CA ARG A 86 9.51 25.69 -1.15
C ARG A 86 9.85 24.39 -0.41
N PRO A 87 10.27 23.32 -1.10
CA PRO A 87 10.64 22.07 -0.45
C PRO A 87 11.92 22.25 0.38
N VAL A 88 12.12 21.37 1.36
CA VAL A 88 13.40 21.23 2.06
C VAL A 88 14.33 20.27 1.31
N ALA A 89 15.63 20.36 1.53
CA ALA A 89 16.65 19.62 0.79
C ALA A 89 16.85 18.19 1.33
N THR A 90 16.76 18.00 2.65
CA THR A 90 17.13 16.74 3.29
C THR A 90 15.95 15.99 3.92
N LEU A 91 16.02 14.65 3.90
CA LEU A 91 15.09 13.78 4.62
C LEU A 91 15.08 14.08 6.13
N ALA A 92 16.24 14.42 6.70
CA ALA A 92 16.38 14.78 8.10
C ALA A 92 15.59 16.05 8.45
N LYS A 93 15.71 17.11 7.63
CA LYS A 93 14.92 18.32 7.78
C LYS A 93 13.43 18.05 7.57
N GLY A 94 13.05 17.33 6.51
CA GLY A 94 11.65 16.98 6.24
C GLY A 94 11.00 16.25 7.41
N LYS A 95 11.67 15.22 7.93
CA LYS A 95 11.24 14.46 9.11
C LYS A 95 11.10 15.33 10.37
N SER A 96 11.98 16.31 10.57
CA SER A 96 11.92 17.24 11.72
C SER A 96 10.72 18.20 11.71
N LEU A 97 10.02 18.30 10.58
CA LEU A 97 8.82 19.14 10.42
C LEU A 97 7.51 18.38 10.68
N LEU A 98 7.55 17.06 10.74
CA LEU A 98 6.38 16.21 11.05
C LEU A 98 6.08 16.25 12.54
N ARG A 99 4.80 16.07 12.89
CA ARG A 99 4.36 15.90 14.28
C ARG A 99 4.06 14.42 14.53
N ASP A 100 4.37 13.97 15.74
CA ASP A 100 3.97 12.67 16.25
C ASP A 100 2.47 12.67 16.59
N GLU A 101 1.82 11.50 16.55
CA GLU A 101 0.38 11.33 16.76
C GLU A 101 -0.49 12.20 15.83
N ALA A 102 -0.02 12.43 14.59
CA ALA A 102 -0.67 13.29 13.60
C ALA A 102 -0.69 12.63 12.21
N GLY A 103 -1.77 12.85 11.45
CA GLY A 103 -1.87 12.45 10.04
C GLY A 103 -1.05 13.34 9.10
N ASP A 104 0.20 13.62 9.46
CA ASP A 104 1.14 14.43 8.67
C ASP A 104 1.70 13.64 7.49
N GLN A 105 2.12 14.35 6.43
CA GLN A 105 2.62 13.73 5.21
C GLN A 105 4.02 14.26 4.85
N LEU A 106 4.94 13.35 4.55
CA LEU A 106 6.26 13.61 4.00
C LEU A 106 6.28 13.20 2.53
N LEU A 107 6.23 14.18 1.62
CA LEU A 107 6.16 13.94 0.18
C LEU A 107 7.52 14.22 -0.48
N LEU A 108 8.07 13.19 -1.10
CA LEU A 108 9.36 13.24 -1.78
C LEU A 108 9.15 13.53 -3.27
N GLU A 109 9.85 14.52 -3.81
CA GLU A 109 9.75 14.86 -5.24
C GLU A 109 10.31 13.72 -6.10
N LYS A 110 9.49 13.22 -7.03
CA LYS A 110 9.89 12.23 -8.05
C LYS A 110 11.12 12.70 -8.82
N GLY A 111 12.07 11.78 -9.04
CA GLY A 111 13.40 12.05 -9.56
C GLY A 111 14.45 12.46 -8.53
N SER A 112 14.08 12.69 -7.25
CA SER A 112 15.07 12.93 -6.18
C SER A 112 15.86 11.67 -5.83
N VAL A 113 17.12 11.85 -5.42
CA VAL A 113 18.01 10.80 -4.93
C VAL A 113 18.62 11.25 -3.60
N PHE A 114 18.42 10.45 -2.55
CA PHE A 114 18.91 10.73 -1.20
C PHE A 114 19.86 9.61 -0.75
N THR A 115 21.12 9.94 -0.47
CA THR A 115 22.14 8.95 -0.07
C THR A 115 21.96 8.45 1.37
N SER A 116 21.30 9.23 2.24
CA SER A 116 20.90 8.82 3.58
C SER A 116 19.51 8.17 3.58
N GLY A 117 19.25 7.29 4.54
CA GLY A 117 17.92 6.75 4.80
C GLY A 117 17.02 7.67 5.63
N LEU A 118 15.74 7.29 5.77
CA LEU A 118 14.82 7.86 6.76
C LEU A 118 15.26 7.54 8.20
N GLY A 119 16.13 6.52 8.34
CA GLY A 119 16.76 6.10 9.60
C GLY A 119 15.76 5.50 10.58
N TYR A 120 16.07 5.63 11.87
CA TYR A 120 15.19 5.14 12.93
C TYR A 120 13.93 6.04 13.01
N TRP A 121 12.76 5.48 12.73
CA TRP A 121 11.45 6.11 12.72
C TRP A 121 10.71 5.94 14.05
N LYS A 122 10.03 7.00 14.50
CA LYS A 122 9.31 7.08 15.78
C LYS A 122 8.06 7.97 15.71
N ILE A 123 7.60 8.30 14.51
CA ILE A 123 6.53 9.27 14.30
C ILE A 123 5.30 8.48 13.83
N SER A 124 4.30 8.37 14.68
CA SER A 124 3.04 7.68 14.40
C SER A 124 2.09 8.58 13.61
N GLY A 125 1.15 7.94 12.90
CA GLY A 125 -0.12 8.58 12.54
C GLY A 125 -0.97 8.88 13.77
N LYS A 126 -2.11 9.53 13.55
CA LYS A 126 -3.07 9.83 14.62
C LYS A 126 -3.97 8.63 14.93
N ASP A 127 -4.44 7.97 13.88
CA ASP A 127 -5.25 6.76 13.90
C ASP A 127 -5.30 6.15 12.48
N GLU A 128 -5.98 5.01 12.32
CA GLU A 128 -6.11 4.29 11.04
C GLU A 128 -6.78 5.09 9.90
N ASN A 129 -7.53 6.14 10.22
CA ASN A 129 -8.14 7.05 9.24
C ASN A 129 -7.24 8.26 8.95
N GLN A 130 -6.34 8.62 9.86
CA GLN A 130 -5.35 9.70 9.68
C GLN A 130 -3.92 9.16 9.92
N PRO A 131 -3.47 8.18 9.11
CA PRO A 131 -2.12 7.65 9.21
C PRO A 131 -1.10 8.70 8.77
N LEU A 132 0.13 8.58 9.28
CA LEU A 132 1.27 9.32 8.76
C LEU A 132 1.66 8.73 7.40
N VAL A 133 1.95 9.59 6.43
CA VAL A 133 2.32 9.18 5.07
C VAL A 133 3.76 9.56 4.75
N ILE A 134 4.54 8.61 4.27
CA ILE A 134 5.82 8.85 3.58
C ILE A 134 5.59 8.49 2.12
N GLY A 135 5.37 9.49 1.27
CA GLY A 135 4.89 9.32 -0.10
C GLY A 135 5.69 10.13 -1.12
N THR A 136 5.09 10.35 -2.29
CA THR A 136 5.74 11.08 -3.39
C THR A 136 4.88 12.19 -3.96
N CYS A 137 5.51 13.20 -4.56
CA CYS A 137 4.85 14.25 -5.31
C CYS A 137 5.59 14.56 -6.63
N GLY A 138 4.94 15.33 -7.51
CA GLY A 138 5.50 15.67 -8.82
C GLY A 138 5.43 14.52 -9.83
N THR A 139 6.30 14.58 -10.85
CA THR A 139 6.32 13.66 -12.00
C THR A 139 7.73 13.14 -12.26
N GLY A 140 7.85 12.07 -13.05
CA GLY A 140 9.13 11.43 -13.37
C GLY A 140 9.37 10.14 -12.59
N ALA A 141 10.64 9.78 -12.41
CA ALA A 141 11.04 8.52 -11.78
C ALA A 141 10.68 8.44 -10.29
N ARG A 142 10.56 7.22 -9.77
CA ARG A 142 10.42 6.96 -8.33
C ARG A 142 11.62 7.58 -7.57
N PRO A 143 11.41 8.32 -6.47
CA PRO A 143 12.52 8.85 -5.69
C PRO A 143 13.28 7.73 -4.99
N GLU A 144 14.59 7.88 -4.90
CA GLU A 144 15.51 6.88 -4.37
C GLU A 144 16.08 7.30 -3.00
N ILE A 145 16.13 6.37 -2.06
CA ILE A 145 16.57 6.60 -0.67
C ILE A 145 17.56 5.52 -0.23
N ALA A 146 18.57 5.99 0.53
CA ALA A 146 19.66 5.25 1.17
C ALA A 146 20.60 4.53 0.20
N ASP A 147 21.90 4.80 0.32
CA ASP A 147 22.93 4.15 -0.51
C ASP A 147 23.38 2.76 0.01
N GLY A 148 22.72 2.22 1.02
CA GLY A 148 23.09 0.97 1.70
C GLY A 148 24.07 1.11 2.88
N SER A 149 24.53 2.32 3.22
CA SER A 149 25.36 2.56 4.43
C SER A 149 24.54 2.60 5.72
N THR A 150 23.24 2.88 5.63
CA THR A 150 22.28 2.91 6.74
C THR A 150 21.03 2.14 6.34
N TYR A 151 20.21 1.77 7.33
CA TYR A 151 18.83 1.34 7.05
C TYR A 151 18.12 2.41 6.22
N ALA A 152 17.29 1.99 5.26
CA ALA A 152 16.39 2.91 4.57
C ALA A 152 15.27 3.34 5.52
N PHE A 153 14.71 2.38 6.27
CA PHE A 153 13.74 2.59 7.34
C PHE A 153 14.03 1.62 8.48
N ALA A 154 14.11 2.10 9.72
CA ALA A 154 14.19 1.24 10.90
C ALA A 154 13.14 1.65 11.94
N ALA A 155 12.54 0.71 12.65
CA ALA A 155 11.62 0.95 13.75
C ALA A 155 11.71 -0.17 14.79
N GLY A 156 11.27 0.09 16.02
CA GLY A 156 11.52 -0.83 17.14
C GLY A 156 13.01 -0.99 17.48
N ALA A 157 13.33 -1.92 18.39
CA ALA A 157 14.62 -2.08 19.05
C ALA A 157 15.05 -0.98 20.03
N GLY A 158 16.11 -1.28 20.80
CA GLY A 158 16.83 -0.29 21.61
C GLY A 158 16.10 0.25 22.84
N GLY A 159 15.08 -0.45 23.36
CA GLY A 159 14.35 -0.03 24.58
C GLY A 159 13.36 1.13 24.36
N SER A 160 13.00 1.45 23.12
CA SER A 160 11.89 2.36 22.82
C SER A 160 10.56 1.68 23.17
N SER A 161 9.95 2.07 24.29
CA SER A 161 8.65 1.58 24.76
C SER A 161 7.47 2.07 23.92
N ASN A 162 7.66 3.14 23.14
CA ASN A 162 6.59 3.75 22.37
C ASN A 162 6.21 2.86 21.19
N LEU A 163 4.92 2.56 21.08
CA LEU A 163 4.30 1.90 19.93
C LEU A 163 4.43 2.83 18.71
N LEU A 164 5.00 2.35 17.61
CA LEU A 164 4.84 3.00 16.32
C LEU A 164 3.53 2.54 15.70
N HIS A 165 2.65 3.45 15.29
CA HIS A 165 1.41 3.04 14.62
C HIS A 165 0.94 3.94 13.48
N ASP A 166 0.10 3.35 12.64
CA ASP A 166 -0.64 4.02 11.57
C ASP A 166 0.30 4.77 10.61
N VAL A 167 1.20 4.02 9.96
CA VAL A 167 2.21 4.55 9.02
C VAL A 167 2.06 3.91 7.65
N VAL A 168 1.95 4.73 6.62
CA VAL A 168 1.96 4.34 5.21
C VAL A 168 3.24 4.83 4.56
N VAL A 169 4.05 3.93 4.01
CA VAL A 169 5.20 4.25 3.17
C VAL A 169 4.88 3.81 1.75
N GLN A 170 4.86 4.74 0.79
CA GLN A 170 4.36 4.46 -0.55
C GLN A 170 5.16 5.04 -1.71
N GLY A 171 5.33 4.24 -2.76
CA GLY A 171 5.84 4.70 -4.06
C GLY A 171 7.31 5.13 -4.05
N ILE A 172 8.16 4.53 -3.20
CA ILE A 172 9.56 4.93 -2.97
C ILE A 172 10.51 3.76 -3.29
N ARG A 173 11.71 4.08 -3.81
CA ARG A 173 12.78 3.11 -4.06
C ARG A 173 13.79 3.16 -2.92
N PHE A 174 13.95 2.05 -2.22
CA PHE A 174 15.08 1.81 -1.33
C PHE A 174 16.10 0.98 -2.12
N TYR A 175 17.26 1.54 -2.47
CA TYR A 175 18.24 0.87 -3.33
C TYR A 175 19.65 1.00 -2.75
N ALA A 176 20.17 -0.11 -2.22
CA ALA A 176 21.49 -0.13 -1.61
C ALA A 176 22.62 -0.07 -2.66
N ALA A 177 22.87 1.10 -3.24
CA ALA A 177 23.89 1.31 -4.29
C ALA A 177 25.28 0.76 -3.90
N LYS A 178 25.73 0.93 -2.66
CA LYS A 178 27.01 0.39 -2.16
C LYS A 178 26.98 -1.14 -1.95
N ARG A 179 25.86 -1.80 -2.19
CA ARG A 179 25.69 -3.26 -2.12
C ARG A 179 25.37 -3.90 -3.47
N ASP A 180 25.11 -3.13 -4.52
CA ASP A 180 24.98 -3.65 -5.88
C ASP A 180 26.38 -3.82 -6.51
N PRO A 181 26.84 -5.05 -6.83
CA PRO A 181 28.14 -5.27 -7.45
C PRO A 181 28.29 -4.65 -8.86
N GLY A 182 27.18 -4.29 -9.51
CA GLY A 182 27.18 -3.55 -10.78
C GLY A 182 27.36 -2.04 -10.62
N ASN A 183 27.28 -1.50 -9.41
CA ASN A 183 27.32 -0.07 -9.15
C ASN A 183 28.76 0.44 -8.90
N PRO A 184 29.19 1.59 -9.46
CA PRO A 184 30.51 2.16 -9.18
C PRO A 184 30.80 2.49 -7.72
N ALA A 185 29.76 2.66 -6.88
CA ALA A 185 29.89 2.89 -5.44
C ALA A 185 30.02 1.59 -4.62
N PHE A 186 30.06 0.41 -5.25
CA PHE A 186 30.03 -0.89 -4.58
C PHE A 186 31.10 -1.03 -3.49
N ASN A 187 30.67 -1.46 -2.30
CA ASN A 187 31.51 -1.76 -1.16
C ASN A 187 31.00 -3.03 -0.45
N ALA A 188 31.65 -4.16 -0.75
CA ALA A 188 31.34 -5.48 -0.19
C ALA A 188 31.43 -5.58 1.35
N LEU A 189 31.99 -4.58 2.04
CA LEU A 189 32.04 -4.52 3.51
C LEU A 189 30.72 -4.04 4.13
N THR A 190 29.85 -3.38 3.38
CA THR A 190 28.52 -2.98 3.88
C THR A 190 27.65 -4.22 4.14
N LYS A 191 26.83 -4.21 5.21
CA LYS A 191 26.00 -5.36 5.66
C LYS A 191 24.58 -4.96 6.10
N THR A 192 24.10 -3.81 5.65
CA THR A 192 22.88 -3.17 6.18
C THR A 192 21.60 -3.77 5.60
N ASP A 193 20.54 -3.81 6.40
CA ASP A 193 19.18 -4.16 5.97
C ASP A 193 18.44 -2.94 5.41
N GLY A 194 17.42 -3.16 4.58
CA GLY A 194 16.63 -2.09 3.98
C GLY A 194 15.60 -1.54 4.96
N VAL A 195 14.60 -2.37 5.24
CA VAL A 195 13.57 -2.14 6.25
C VAL A 195 13.83 -3.07 7.44
N TYR A 196 13.97 -2.51 8.64
CA TYR A 196 14.18 -3.26 9.87
C TYR A 196 13.16 -2.83 10.93
N ILE A 197 12.11 -3.64 11.14
CA ILE A 197 11.08 -3.40 12.15
C ILE A 197 11.22 -4.49 13.22
N ALA A 198 11.70 -4.13 14.39
CA ALA A 198 11.98 -5.05 15.49
C ALA A 198 11.14 -4.70 16.72
N GLY A 199 9.86 -5.08 16.68
CA GLY A 199 8.88 -4.95 17.76
C GLY A 199 8.20 -3.61 17.93
N ASN A 200 7.14 -3.60 18.75
CA ASN A 200 6.31 -2.44 19.13
C ASN A 200 5.78 -1.65 17.92
N ALA A 201 5.09 -2.33 16.99
CA ALA A 201 4.51 -1.70 15.81
C ALA A 201 3.07 -2.16 15.51
N LYS A 202 2.22 -1.27 14.99
CA LYS A 202 0.84 -1.57 14.58
C LYS A 202 0.48 -0.85 13.28
N ASN A 203 -0.35 -1.46 12.43
CA ASN A 203 -0.93 -0.80 11.25
C ASN A 203 0.15 -0.15 10.36
N ILE A 204 1.12 -0.95 9.92
CA ILE A 204 2.24 -0.48 9.09
C ILE A 204 2.06 -1.01 7.66
N LEU A 205 1.94 -0.10 6.70
CA LEU A 205 1.81 -0.41 5.27
C LEU A 205 3.03 0.06 4.48
N PHE A 206 3.58 -0.85 3.69
CA PHE A 206 4.47 -0.55 2.57
C PHE A 206 3.74 -0.85 1.26
N GLU A 207 3.55 0.14 0.39
CA GLU A 207 2.84 -0.04 -0.90
C GLU A 207 3.61 0.58 -2.08
N ASP A 208 3.54 -0.02 -3.27
CA ASP A 208 4.24 0.46 -4.48
C ASP A 208 5.77 0.67 -4.25
N MET A 209 6.39 -0.14 -3.39
CA MET A 209 7.81 0.00 -3.08
C MET A 209 8.68 -0.71 -4.12
N SER A 210 9.94 -0.29 -4.21
CA SER A 210 11.01 -1.15 -4.73
C SER A 210 12.10 -1.21 -3.67
N VAL A 211 12.46 -2.39 -3.18
CA VAL A 211 13.47 -2.57 -2.13
C VAL A 211 14.51 -3.57 -2.60
N GLU A 212 15.75 -3.08 -2.75
CA GLU A 212 16.76 -3.73 -3.59
C GLU A 212 18.17 -3.75 -2.97
N PHE A 213 18.88 -4.86 -3.17
CA PHE A 213 20.31 -5.08 -2.83
C PHE A 213 20.72 -5.05 -1.35
N TYR A 214 19.82 -4.92 -0.38
CA TYR A 214 20.17 -4.94 1.05
C TYR A 214 20.64 -6.33 1.53
N LYS A 215 21.12 -6.46 2.78
CA LYS A 215 21.46 -7.77 3.37
C LYS A 215 20.19 -8.59 3.51
N ASN A 216 19.21 -8.04 4.22
CA ASN A 216 17.80 -8.37 4.09
C ASN A 216 17.08 -7.13 3.54
N ASN A 217 16.21 -7.28 2.55
CA ASN A 217 15.40 -6.15 2.08
C ASN A 217 14.36 -5.75 3.14
N PHE A 218 13.73 -6.73 3.78
CA PHE A 218 12.85 -6.55 4.95
C PHE A 218 13.18 -7.53 6.09
N VAL A 219 13.13 -7.03 7.31
CA VAL A 219 13.09 -7.78 8.58
C VAL A 219 11.94 -7.24 9.41
N VAL A 220 11.01 -8.10 9.81
CA VAL A 220 9.85 -7.76 10.66
C VAL A 220 9.76 -8.80 11.79
N SER A 221 10.37 -8.52 12.92
CA SER A 221 10.47 -9.45 14.05
C SER A 221 9.87 -8.86 15.32
N THR A 222 9.18 -9.68 16.11
CA THR A 222 8.59 -9.28 17.39
C THR A 222 9.59 -9.27 18.56
N TYR A 223 10.90 -9.39 18.30
CA TYR A 223 11.95 -9.52 19.32
C TYR A 223 11.89 -8.50 20.47
N PHE A 224 11.51 -7.24 20.22
CA PHE A 224 11.36 -6.20 21.27
C PHE A 224 9.90 -5.85 21.63
N GLY A 225 8.93 -6.66 21.19
CA GLY A 225 7.51 -6.49 21.50
C GLY A 225 6.59 -6.82 20.32
N PRO A 226 5.26 -6.84 20.52
CA PRO A 226 4.31 -7.28 19.51
C PRO A 226 4.33 -6.41 18.25
N ILE A 227 4.07 -7.05 17.11
CA ILE A 227 3.77 -6.38 15.84
C ILE A 227 2.39 -6.86 15.40
N THR A 228 1.54 -5.93 14.95
CA THR A 228 0.19 -6.24 14.46
C THR A 228 -0.12 -5.50 13.15
N ASN A 229 -0.87 -6.14 12.25
CA ASN A 229 -1.30 -5.56 10.97
C ASN A 229 -0.14 -4.95 10.16
N PHE A 230 0.82 -5.81 9.79
CA PHE A 230 1.89 -5.46 8.85
C PHE A 230 1.45 -5.82 7.42
N GLN A 231 1.61 -4.88 6.49
CA GLN A 231 1.20 -5.06 5.11
C GLN A 231 2.32 -4.67 4.16
N LEU A 232 2.58 -5.53 3.17
CA LEU A 232 3.39 -5.22 2.00
C LEU A 232 2.52 -5.45 0.77
N ARG A 233 2.31 -4.42 -0.05
CA ARG A 233 1.37 -4.46 -1.18
C ARG A 233 2.01 -3.93 -2.46
N LYS A 234 1.72 -4.56 -3.60
CA LYS A 234 2.08 -4.13 -4.96
C LYS A 234 3.55 -3.72 -5.13
N SER A 235 4.46 -4.37 -4.40
CA SER A 235 5.85 -3.95 -4.26
C SER A 235 6.83 -4.93 -4.91
N ASN A 236 7.99 -4.43 -5.37
CA ASN A 236 9.12 -5.25 -5.78
C ASN A 236 10.12 -5.40 -4.62
N VAL A 237 10.51 -6.63 -4.33
CA VAL A 237 11.55 -6.95 -3.34
C VAL A 237 12.58 -7.87 -4.00
N SER A 238 13.77 -7.37 -4.28
CA SER A 238 14.72 -8.15 -5.09
C SER A 238 16.20 -7.96 -4.76
N ASN A 239 17.02 -8.89 -5.25
CA ASN A 239 18.48 -8.80 -5.22
C ASN A 239 19.11 -8.73 -3.83
N SER A 240 18.42 -9.09 -2.74
CA SER A 240 19.07 -9.18 -1.42
C SER A 240 20.15 -10.27 -1.41
N TRP A 241 21.24 -10.04 -0.70
CA TRP A 241 22.33 -11.03 -0.61
C TRP A 241 23.18 -10.89 0.65
N SER A 242 23.84 -11.96 1.07
CA SER A 242 24.94 -11.89 2.02
C SER A 242 25.99 -12.96 1.74
N ASN A 243 27.26 -12.60 1.91
CA ASN A 243 28.42 -13.49 1.75
C ASN A 243 29.07 -13.85 3.09
N GLY A 244 28.43 -13.53 4.21
CA GLY A 244 28.90 -13.84 5.57
C GLY A 244 27.78 -14.06 6.61
N SER A 245 26.52 -14.13 6.17
CA SER A 245 25.33 -14.39 6.99
C SER A 245 24.22 -14.98 6.12
N HIS A 246 23.06 -15.26 6.71
CA HIS A 246 21.84 -15.44 5.95
C HIS A 246 21.37 -14.14 5.30
N SER A 247 20.50 -14.27 4.29
CA SER A 247 19.92 -13.17 3.53
C SER A 247 18.51 -13.53 3.05
N GLN A 248 17.58 -12.58 3.18
CA GLN A 248 16.18 -12.74 2.79
C GLN A 248 15.67 -11.56 1.93
N GLY A 249 14.70 -11.82 1.06
CA GLY A 249 13.87 -10.74 0.51
C GLY A 249 13.01 -10.15 1.62
N ILE A 250 12.24 -11.00 2.31
CA ILE A 250 11.58 -10.64 3.57
C ILE A 250 11.73 -11.76 4.60
N TYR A 251 11.95 -11.37 5.85
CA TYR A 251 11.85 -12.24 7.02
C TYR A 251 10.79 -11.67 7.96
N ILE A 252 9.76 -12.45 8.28
CA ILE A 252 8.74 -12.13 9.28
C ILE A 252 8.72 -13.21 10.36
N GLU A 253 8.52 -12.80 11.62
CA GLU A 253 8.50 -13.66 12.80
C GLU A 253 7.39 -13.21 13.76
N ASP A 254 6.45 -14.11 14.08
CA ASP A 254 5.38 -13.98 15.09
C ASP A 254 4.49 -12.71 14.98
N VAL A 255 4.27 -12.21 13.76
CA VAL A 255 3.42 -11.03 13.49
C VAL A 255 1.94 -11.43 13.38
N ASN A 256 1.07 -10.79 14.16
CA ASN A 256 -0.37 -11.02 14.08
C ASN A 256 -1.02 -10.13 13.00
N GLY A 257 -1.53 -10.74 11.94
CA GLY A 257 -2.10 -10.04 10.79
C GLY A 257 -1.02 -9.56 9.83
N VAL A 258 -0.62 -10.44 8.92
CA VAL A 258 0.28 -10.13 7.80
C VAL A 258 -0.54 -10.15 6.51
N LEU A 259 -0.41 -9.11 5.67
CA LEU A 259 -0.96 -9.11 4.32
C LEU A 259 0.15 -8.94 3.29
N PHE A 260 0.27 -9.92 2.39
CA PHE A 260 1.02 -9.80 1.14
C PHE A 260 0.05 -9.84 -0.04
N GLU A 261 0.02 -8.77 -0.83
CA GLU A 261 -0.87 -8.63 -1.99
C GLU A 261 -0.10 -8.08 -3.19
N GLY A 262 -0.11 -8.77 -4.33
CA GLY A 262 0.43 -8.25 -5.60
C GLY A 262 1.94 -7.97 -5.61
N ASN A 263 2.72 -8.52 -4.67
CA ASN A 263 4.16 -8.31 -4.61
C ASN A 263 4.93 -9.22 -5.56
N THR A 264 6.07 -8.74 -6.05
CA THR A 264 7.05 -9.53 -6.81
C THR A 264 8.31 -9.71 -5.97
N PHE A 265 8.73 -10.97 -5.80
CA PHE A 265 10.01 -11.30 -5.17
C PHE A 265 10.93 -11.99 -6.18
N ASP A 266 12.12 -11.45 -6.41
CA ASP A 266 13.09 -12.00 -7.39
C ASP A 266 14.54 -11.91 -6.89
N HIS A 267 15.39 -12.87 -7.30
CA HIS A 267 16.83 -12.88 -7.06
C HIS A 267 17.28 -12.62 -5.59
N ASN A 268 16.50 -13.06 -4.60
CA ASN A 268 16.80 -12.79 -3.18
C ASN A 268 17.62 -13.92 -2.54
N GLY A 269 18.44 -13.56 -1.56
CA GLY A 269 19.25 -14.47 -0.76
C GLY A 269 20.62 -14.84 -1.35
N TRP A 270 20.94 -14.43 -2.58
CA TRP A 270 22.18 -14.77 -3.27
C TRP A 270 22.55 -13.73 -4.32
N ASN A 271 23.84 -13.67 -4.67
CA ASN A 271 24.36 -12.84 -5.76
C ASN A 271 25.76 -13.37 -6.15
N VAL A 272 25.90 -13.84 -7.40
CA VAL A 272 27.15 -14.46 -7.89
C VAL A 272 28.32 -13.47 -7.91
N ALA A 273 28.08 -12.22 -8.33
CA ALA A 273 29.12 -11.19 -8.40
C ALA A 273 29.62 -10.77 -7.00
N ALA A 274 28.76 -10.85 -5.97
CA ALA A 274 29.14 -10.64 -4.57
C ALA A 274 29.73 -11.88 -3.88
N ASN A 275 29.88 -13.01 -4.59
CA ASN A 275 30.22 -14.34 -4.03
C ASN A 275 29.26 -14.78 -2.90
N ALA A 276 27.99 -14.38 -2.98
CA ALA A 276 26.92 -14.81 -2.09
C ALA A 276 26.16 -15.99 -2.72
N LYS A 277 26.26 -17.16 -2.10
CA LYS A 277 25.70 -18.40 -2.65
C LYS A 277 24.26 -18.65 -2.14
N PRO A 278 23.38 -19.25 -2.96
CA PRO A 278 22.11 -19.75 -2.46
C PRO A 278 22.37 -20.88 -1.45
N THR A 279 21.54 -20.95 -0.40
CA THR A 279 21.58 -21.98 0.64
C THR A 279 20.16 -22.33 1.08
N ILE A 280 19.98 -23.39 1.85
CA ILE A 280 18.68 -23.75 2.45
C ILE A 280 18.11 -22.68 3.41
N PHE A 281 18.90 -21.66 3.78
CA PHE A 281 18.54 -20.58 4.70
C PHE A 281 18.34 -19.22 4.00
N ASN A 282 18.56 -19.15 2.69
CA ASN A 282 18.53 -17.90 1.91
C ASN A 282 17.33 -17.95 0.94
N HIS A 283 16.34 -17.08 1.15
CA HIS A 283 15.03 -17.18 0.48
C HIS A 283 14.45 -15.82 0.09
N SER A 284 13.51 -15.84 -0.86
CA SER A 284 12.68 -14.68 -1.18
C SER A 284 11.79 -14.24 -0.02
N ALA A 285 11.17 -15.18 0.69
CA ALA A 285 10.32 -14.87 1.84
C ALA A 285 10.41 -15.98 2.90
N TYR A 286 10.58 -15.56 4.16
CA TYR A 286 10.17 -16.30 5.35
C TYR A 286 9.03 -15.52 6.01
N VAL A 287 7.94 -16.21 6.32
CA VAL A 287 6.67 -15.71 6.87
C VAL A 287 5.99 -16.79 7.71
#